data_AF-J5PJL7-F1
#
_entry.id   AF-J5PJL7-F1
#
_cell.length_a   1.000
_cell.length_b   1.000
_cell.length_c   1.000
_cell.angle_alpha   90.00
_cell.angle_beta   90.00
_cell.angle_gamma   90.00
#
_symmetry.space_group_name_H-M   'P 1'
#
loop_
_entity.id
_entity.type
_entity.pdbx_description
1 polymer ?
#
loop_
_entity_poly.entity_id
_entity_poly.type
_entity_poly.pdbx_seq_one_letter_code
_entity_poly.pdbx_strand_id
1 'polypeptide(L)'
;AAREPGTREFYERIGFNERQIEIVATALPKREYYVASPDGRRLFDMALGPVALSIVGASGKEDLKRIRALVSEQGEHWPLHWLQQRGIANADTYLKDP
;
A
#
# COMPACT_ATOMS: atom_id res chain seq x y z
N ALA A 1 -15.14 -6.27 9.01
CA ALA A 1 -14.60 -5.93 7.66
C ALA A 1 -14.75 -7.10 6.69
N ALA A 2 -13.89 -8.12 6.66
CA ALA A 2 -14.07 -9.24 5.71
C ALA A 2 -15.16 -10.27 6.11
N ARG A 3 -15.52 -10.33 7.40
CA ARG A 3 -16.63 -11.16 7.92
C ARG A 3 -18.02 -10.55 7.71
N GLU A 4 -18.10 -9.27 7.35
CA GLU A 4 -19.38 -8.60 7.10
C GLU A 4 -20.09 -9.29 5.91
N PRO A 5 -21.40 -9.57 5.97
CA PRO A 5 -22.09 -10.37 4.96
C PRO A 5 -21.79 -9.97 3.52
N GLY A 6 -21.90 -8.67 3.19
CA GLY A 6 -21.62 -8.17 1.83
C GLY A 6 -20.14 -8.23 1.42
N THR A 7 -19.21 -8.22 2.37
CA THR A 7 -17.77 -8.35 2.08
C THR A 7 -17.36 -9.82 2.00
N ARG A 8 -17.99 -10.69 2.80
CA ARG A 8 -17.79 -12.15 2.76
C ARG A 8 -18.22 -12.72 1.41
N GLU A 9 -19.41 -12.36 0.94
CA GLU A 9 -19.92 -12.78 -0.38
C GLU A 9 -18.97 -12.39 -1.52
N PHE A 10 -18.34 -11.21 -1.43
CA PHE A 10 -17.33 -10.79 -2.40
C PHE A 10 -16.13 -11.76 -2.41
N TYR A 11 -15.60 -12.12 -1.23
CA TYR A 11 -14.47 -13.05 -1.14
C TYR A 11 -14.84 -14.47 -1.60
N GLU A 12 -16.02 -14.96 -1.23
CA GLU A 12 -16.52 -16.28 -1.67
C GLU A 12 -16.64 -16.33 -3.20
N ARG A 13 -17.17 -15.27 -3.83
CA ARG A 13 -17.29 -15.16 -5.30
C ARG A 13 -15.96 -15.19 -6.05
N ILE A 14 -14.88 -14.68 -5.45
CA ILE A 14 -13.54 -14.74 -6.04
C ILE A 14 -12.78 -16.03 -5.68
N GLY A 15 -13.48 -17.02 -5.10
CA GLY A 15 -12.96 -18.37 -4.85
C GLY A 15 -12.30 -18.56 -3.49
N PHE A 16 -12.50 -17.64 -2.54
CA PHE A 16 -11.98 -17.81 -1.18
C PHE A 16 -12.86 -18.76 -0.38
N ASN A 17 -12.23 -19.66 0.37
CA ASN A 17 -12.93 -20.49 1.36
C ASN A 17 -13.00 -19.79 2.74
N GLU A 18 -13.77 -20.35 3.65
CA GLU A 18 -13.97 -19.81 4.99
C GLU A 18 -12.66 -19.51 5.74
N ARG A 19 -11.66 -20.41 5.64
CA ARG A 19 -10.37 -20.22 6.31
C ARG A 19 -9.61 -19.03 5.73
N GLN A 20 -9.69 -18.81 4.42
CA GLN A 20 -9.01 -17.72 3.72
C GLN A 20 -9.67 -16.37 4.03
N ILE A 21 -11.00 -16.35 4.10
CA ILE A 21 -11.77 -15.18 4.54
C ILE A 21 -11.39 -14.82 5.96
N GLU A 22 -11.22 -15.82 6.84
CA GLU A 22 -10.75 -15.60 8.21
C GLU A 22 -9.34 -15.01 8.26
N ILE A 23 -8.40 -15.50 7.43
CA ILE A 23 -7.05 -14.93 7.34
C ILE A 23 -7.10 -13.45 6.95
N VAL A 24 -7.88 -13.10 5.92
CA VAL A 24 -8.03 -11.70 5.49
C VAL A 24 -8.76 -10.86 6.55
N ALA A 25 -9.73 -11.43 7.26
CA ALA A 25 -10.47 -10.74 8.31
C ALA A 25 -9.60 -10.35 9.51
N THR A 26 -8.60 -11.18 9.84
CA THR A 26 -7.70 -10.96 10.99
C THR A 26 -6.38 -10.28 10.63
N ALA A 27 -6.10 -10.10 9.33
CA ALA A 27 -4.88 -9.46 8.86
C ALA A 27 -4.80 -7.98 9.30
N LEU A 28 -3.59 -7.52 9.61
CA LEU A 28 -3.31 -6.12 9.90
C LEU A 28 -3.54 -5.27 8.64
N PRO A 29 -4.52 -4.34 8.65
CA PRO A 29 -4.83 -3.53 7.48
C PRO A 29 -3.61 -2.74 6.99
N LYS A 30 -3.40 -2.72 5.67
CA LYS A 30 -2.31 -2.00 4.99
C LYS A 30 -0.89 -2.43 5.41
N ARG A 31 -0.76 -3.64 5.96
CA ARG A 31 0.54 -4.19 6.39
C ARG A 31 0.67 -5.66 6.01
N GLU A 32 -0.33 -6.45 6.36
CA GLU A 32 -0.38 -7.87 6.01
C GLU A 32 -1.22 -8.08 4.75
N TYR A 33 -0.60 -8.69 3.75
CA TYR A 33 -1.18 -8.93 2.44
C TYR A 33 -1.34 -10.43 2.23
N TYR A 34 -2.53 -10.84 1.81
CA TYR A 34 -2.81 -12.23 1.47
C TYR A 34 -2.75 -12.41 -0.04
N VAL A 35 -1.78 -13.20 -0.52
CA VAL A 35 -1.67 -13.57 -1.93
C VAL A 35 -2.16 -14.99 -2.13
N ALA A 36 -2.95 -15.18 -3.18
CA ALA A 36 -3.37 -16.49 -3.68
C ALA A 36 -3.00 -16.59 -5.16
N SER A 37 -2.15 -17.56 -5.50
CA SER A 37 -1.74 -17.88 -6.86
C SER A 37 -1.84 -19.40 -7.09
N PRO A 38 -1.68 -19.88 -8.33
CA PRO A 38 -1.61 -21.32 -8.61
C PRO A 38 -0.52 -22.04 -7.81
N ASP A 39 0.62 -21.37 -7.58
CA ASP A 39 1.79 -21.94 -6.90
C ASP A 39 1.66 -21.99 -5.37
N GLY A 40 0.65 -21.34 -4.81
CA GLY A 40 0.41 -21.36 -3.38
C GLY A 40 -0.32 -20.13 -2.86
N ARG A 41 -0.45 -20.10 -1.54
CA ARG A 41 -1.14 -19.02 -0.84
C ARG A 41 -0.36 -18.64 0.40
N ARG A 42 -0.20 -17.33 0.64
CA ARG A 42 0.61 -16.84 1.76
C ARG A 42 0.08 -15.51 2.28
N LEU A 43 -0.03 -15.41 3.60
CA LEU A 43 -0.07 -14.12 4.29
C LEU A 43 1.38 -13.67 4.54
N PHE A 44 1.70 -12.44 4.17
CA PHE A 44 3.02 -11.88 4.42
C PHE A 44 2.91 -10.40 4.77
N ASP A 45 3.88 -9.93 5.56
CA ASP A 45 4.10 -8.51 5.76
C ASP A 45 4.92 -8.01 4.57
N MET A 46 4.42 -7.00 3.87
CA MET A 46 5.13 -6.39 2.74
C MET A 46 6.38 -5.62 3.21
N ALA A 47 6.53 -5.44 4.52
CA ALA A 47 7.66 -4.80 5.20
C ALA A 47 7.99 -3.42 4.60
N LEU A 48 6.94 -2.69 4.21
CA LEU A 48 7.11 -1.39 3.59
C LEU A 48 7.64 -0.40 4.62
N GLY A 49 8.88 0.04 4.40
CA GLY A 49 9.46 1.13 5.17
C GLY A 49 8.70 2.45 4.96
N PRO A 50 8.98 3.47 5.80
CA PRO A 50 8.29 4.76 5.77
C PRO A 50 8.26 5.41 4.38
N VAL A 51 9.35 5.29 3.63
CA VAL A 51 9.46 5.78 2.24
C VAL A 51 8.44 5.10 1.33
N ALA A 52 8.45 3.77 1.26
CA ALA A 52 7.57 3.03 0.38
C ALA A 52 6.09 3.29 0.75
N LEU A 53 5.74 3.25 2.05
CA LEU A 53 4.39 3.57 2.54
C LEU A 53 3.93 4.97 2.15
N SER A 54 4.83 5.96 2.20
CA SER A 54 4.48 7.34 1.85
C SER A 54 4.12 7.53 0.38
N ILE A 55 4.54 6.61 -0.49
CA ILE A 55 4.25 6.63 -1.92
C ILE A 55 3.07 5.72 -2.22
N VAL A 56 3.18 4.42 -1.94
CA VAL A 56 2.17 3.43 -2.33
C VAL A 56 0.87 3.57 -1.51
N GLY A 57 0.94 4.20 -0.34
CA GLY A 57 -0.21 4.51 0.49
C GLY A 57 -0.90 5.84 0.15
N ALA A 58 -0.33 6.66 -0.73
CA ALA A 58 -0.80 8.01 -1.07
C ALA A 58 -1.84 8.02 -2.20
N SER A 59 -2.95 7.30 -2.00
CA SER A 59 -4.01 7.12 -3.01
C SER A 59 -5.19 8.09 -2.84
N GLY A 60 -5.14 9.02 -1.87
CA GLY A 60 -6.21 9.99 -1.62
C GLY A 60 -6.29 11.09 -2.68
N LYS A 61 -7.45 11.74 -2.83
CA LYS A 61 -7.62 12.85 -3.80
C LYS A 61 -6.62 13.99 -3.56
N GLU A 62 -6.41 14.36 -2.29
CA GLU A 62 -5.48 15.42 -1.91
C GLU A 62 -4.02 15.00 -2.15
N ASP A 63 -3.67 13.75 -1.81
CA ASP A 63 -2.34 13.20 -2.08
C ASP A 63 -2.03 13.26 -3.59
N LEU A 64 -2.94 12.75 -4.42
CA LEU A 64 -2.78 12.75 -5.88
C LEU A 64 -2.70 14.16 -6.46
N LYS A 65 -3.47 15.11 -5.94
CA LYS A 65 -3.40 16.51 -6.34
C LYS A 65 -2.04 17.11 -5.98
N ARG A 66 -1.54 16.84 -4.77
CA ARG A 66 -0.25 17.36 -4.31
C ARG A 66 0.91 16.76 -5.09
N ILE A 67 0.90 15.45 -5.34
CA ILE A 67 1.93 14.77 -6.14
C ILE A 67 1.97 15.37 -7.55
N ARG A 68 0.82 15.59 -8.19
CA ARG A 68 0.77 16.22 -9.52
C ARG A 68 1.34 17.65 -9.53
N ALA A 69 1.04 18.44 -8.49
CA ALA A 69 1.62 19.77 -8.35
C ALA A 69 3.14 19.71 -8.21
N LEU A 70 3.65 18.80 -7.38
CA LEU A 70 5.09 18.59 -7.20
C LEU A 70 5.79 18.13 -8.47
N VAL A 71 5.17 17.22 -9.24
CA VAL A 71 5.69 16.80 -10.55
C VAL A 71 5.79 18.01 -11.49
N SER A 72 4.78 18.89 -11.49
CA SER A 72 4.78 20.10 -12.32
C SER A 72 5.78 21.16 -11.86
N GLU A 73 6.02 21.29 -10.55
CA GLU A 73 6.87 22.32 -9.97
C GLU A 73 8.36 21.93 -9.91
N GLN A 74 8.65 20.64 -9.66
CA GLN A 74 9.99 20.16 -9.30
C GLN A 74 10.57 19.13 -10.29
N GLY A 75 9.80 18.71 -11.30
CA GLY A 75 10.24 17.71 -12.28
C GLY A 75 10.71 16.42 -11.59
N GLU A 76 11.85 15.88 -12.00
CA GLU A 76 12.41 14.62 -11.45
C GLU A 76 12.69 14.66 -9.94
N HIS A 77 12.86 15.84 -9.35
CA HIS A 77 13.12 15.99 -7.91
C HIS A 77 11.85 15.94 -7.05
N TRP A 78 10.66 15.81 -7.66
CA TRP A 78 9.39 15.74 -6.94
C TRP A 78 9.36 14.68 -5.82
N PRO A 79 9.95 13.48 -5.94
CA PRO A 79 9.88 12.47 -4.88
C PRO A 79 10.60 12.94 -3.61
N LEU A 80 11.73 13.64 -3.75
CA LEU A 80 12.46 14.20 -2.63
C LEU A 80 11.60 15.21 -1.85
N HIS A 81 10.99 16.15 -2.58
CA HIS A 81 10.10 17.15 -1.99
C HIS A 81 8.83 16.54 -1.38
N TRP A 82 8.32 15.46 -1.97
CA TRP A 82 7.22 14.70 -1.39
C TRP A 82 7.63 14.07 -0.06
N LEU A 83 8.74 13.34 0.00
CA LEU A 83 9.23 12.70 1.22
C LEU A 83 9.51 13.72 2.34
N GLN A 84 10.09 14.87 2.00
CA GLN A 84 10.30 15.98 2.94
C GLN A 84 8.98 16.49 3.53
N GLN A 85 7.94 16.67 2.72
CA GLN A 85 6.60 17.08 3.19
C GLN A 85 5.94 16.03 4.07
N ARG A 86 6.24 14.75 3.84
CA ARG A 86 5.78 13.64 4.68
C ARG A 86 6.58 13.47 5.98
N GLY A 87 7.57 14.33 6.22
CA GLY A 87 8.41 14.31 7.43
C GLY A 87 9.40 13.15 7.47
N ILE A 88 9.72 12.55 6.33
CA ILE A 88 10.68 11.45 6.25
C ILE A 88 12.09 12.05 6.27
N ALA A 89 12.76 11.91 7.41
CA ALA A 89 14.14 12.36 7.58
C ALA A 89 15.10 11.61 6.63
N ASN A 90 16.14 12.30 6.15
CA ASN A 90 17.16 11.77 5.25
C ASN A 90 16.59 11.22 3.92
N ALA A 91 15.52 11.85 3.40
CA ALA A 91 14.89 11.48 2.13
C ALA A 91 15.89 11.38 0.96
N ASP A 92 16.89 12.25 0.96
CA ASP A 92 18.02 12.26 0.03
C ASP A 92 18.84 10.97 0.05
N THR A 93 18.90 10.27 1.18
CA THR A 93 19.69 9.04 1.33
C THR A 93 19.00 7.83 0.70
N TYR A 94 17.66 7.86 0.57
CA TYR A 94 16.86 6.79 -0.03
C TYR A 94 16.67 6.92 -1.54
N LEU A 95 16.88 8.12 -2.09
CA LEU A 95 16.67 8.44 -3.50
C LEU A 95 17.99 8.62 -4.27
N LYS A 96 19.13 8.22 -3.69
CA LYS A 96 20.37 8.12 -4.47
C LYS A 96 20.18 7.03 -5.54
N ASP A 97 20.14 7.47 -6.80
CA ASP A 97 20.06 6.64 -8.00
C ASP A 97 21.37 5.81 -8.20
N PRO A 98 21.35 4.77 -9.05
CA PRO A 98 21.55 3.34 -8.77
C PRO A 98 23.00 2.89 -8.49
#